data_AF-A0A2D7FDX3-F1
#
_entry.id   AF-A0A2D7FDX3-F1
#
_cell.length_a   1.000
_cell.length_b   1.000
_cell.length_c   1.000
_cell.angle_alpha   90.00
_cell.angle_beta   90.00
_cell.angle_gamma   90.00
#
_symmetry.space_group_name_H-M   'P 1'
#
loop_
_entity.id
_entity.type
_entity.pdbx_description
1 polymer ?
#
loop_
_entity_poly.entity_id
_entity_poly.type
_entity_poly.pdbx_seq_one_letter_code
_entity_poly.pdbx_strand_id
1 'polypeptide(L)'
;MTTYAFRLPPGPDTVAHAKLAEELGYESVWCPEIPAFGHDIWITLARIAENTSRIGIGASVLIPSYRHPMAQASAIATLEQIAPGRIRAGFGTGFTGRAGMGKPSLTLAYVRRHLEQVRGLLRGEVVDIDGGLAQLLASEGQLPQRPVNVPFLLASQGPKGRQLAKELADGLISLGAPAPGFDTCLVSIDGTVLDEGEDVHSPRVKAAIQPIMALAYHFKFTTDPDNIADLPKGAEWMRSLESVPEHVRHLSVHTGHNLDVSNGHDHLVDISAAKEMTFTGPPDELRARLEKYKADGATGFILGTSGVDIERELRAYAKVVGL
;
A
#
# COMPACT_ATOMS: atom_id res chain seq x y z
N MET A 1 -6.49 -6.66 20.56
CA MET A 1 -6.54 -7.84 19.68
C MET A 1 -5.82 -7.46 18.38
N THR A 2 -4.94 -8.31 17.86
CA THR A 2 -4.19 -8.00 16.62
C THR A 2 -5.08 -8.16 15.40
N THR A 3 -5.02 -7.22 14.47
CA THR A 3 -5.83 -7.26 13.25
C THR A 3 -5.04 -7.85 12.07
N TYR A 4 -5.72 -8.60 11.22
CA TYR A 4 -5.12 -9.17 10.00
C TYR A 4 -5.89 -8.70 8.79
N ALA A 5 -5.17 -8.06 7.87
CA ALA A 5 -5.69 -7.50 6.65
C ALA A 5 -4.89 -7.98 5.45
N PHE A 6 -5.46 -7.87 4.25
CA PHE A 6 -4.79 -8.29 3.03
C PHE A 6 -4.73 -7.15 2.00
N ARG A 7 -3.58 -6.98 1.35
CA ARG A 7 -3.41 -6.03 0.25
C ARG A 7 -3.90 -6.66 -1.05
N LEU A 8 -4.83 -5.97 -1.73
CA LEU A 8 -5.31 -6.39 -3.04
C LEU A 8 -4.92 -5.34 -4.09
N PRO A 9 -4.21 -5.73 -5.16
CA PRO A 9 -3.97 -4.82 -6.27
C PRO A 9 -5.31 -4.47 -6.96
N PRO A 10 -5.54 -3.20 -7.35
CA PRO A 10 -6.72 -2.82 -8.10
C PRO A 10 -6.69 -3.41 -9.52
N GLY A 11 -7.68 -4.23 -9.85
CA GLY A 11 -7.74 -4.99 -11.10
C GLY A 11 -9.12 -5.62 -11.34
N PRO A 12 -9.23 -6.47 -12.37
CA PRO A 12 -10.51 -7.08 -12.75
C PRO A 12 -11.09 -7.98 -11.65
N ASP A 13 -10.24 -8.78 -11.01
CA ASP A 13 -10.65 -9.82 -10.05
C ASP A 13 -10.64 -9.35 -8.58
N THR A 14 -10.31 -8.10 -8.31
CA THR A 14 -10.17 -7.57 -6.93
C THR A 14 -11.43 -7.78 -6.08
N VAL A 15 -12.62 -7.69 -6.69
CA VAL A 15 -13.89 -7.94 -5.97
C VAL A 15 -14.02 -9.41 -5.56
N ALA A 16 -13.62 -10.35 -6.41
CA ALA A 16 -13.64 -11.77 -6.07
C ALA A 16 -12.65 -12.08 -4.94
N HIS A 17 -11.44 -11.52 -5.01
CA HIS A 17 -10.45 -11.64 -3.93
C HIS A 17 -10.94 -11.02 -2.61
N ALA A 18 -11.65 -9.89 -2.66
CA ALA A 18 -12.19 -9.27 -1.46
C ALA A 18 -13.31 -10.11 -0.80
N LYS A 19 -14.17 -10.75 -1.61
CA LYS A 19 -15.16 -11.72 -1.10
C LYS A 19 -14.48 -12.90 -0.43
N LEU A 20 -13.46 -13.47 -1.08
CA LEU A 20 -12.68 -14.56 -0.51
C LEU A 20 -11.99 -14.14 0.80
N ALA A 21 -11.44 -12.92 0.87
CA ALA A 21 -10.85 -12.40 2.10
C ALA A 21 -11.90 -12.28 3.24
N GLU A 22 -13.12 -11.85 2.94
CA GLU A 22 -14.23 -11.80 3.91
C GLU A 22 -14.64 -13.21 4.37
N GLU A 23 -14.69 -14.18 3.47
CA GLU A 23 -15.00 -15.58 3.77
C GLU A 23 -13.92 -16.24 4.64
N LEU A 24 -12.66 -15.93 4.36
CA LEU A 24 -11.51 -16.40 5.13
C LEU A 24 -11.33 -15.67 6.47
N GLY A 25 -12.15 -14.67 6.81
CA GLY A 25 -12.12 -14.02 8.11
C GLY A 25 -11.10 -12.88 8.27
N TYR A 26 -10.54 -12.35 7.17
CA TYR A 26 -9.72 -11.13 7.26
C TYR A 26 -10.56 -9.94 7.75
N GLU A 27 -9.98 -9.08 8.58
CA GLU A 27 -10.68 -7.92 9.14
C GLU A 27 -10.87 -6.81 8.10
N SER A 28 -9.90 -6.65 7.20
CA SER A 28 -9.97 -5.65 6.14
C SER A 28 -9.16 -6.02 4.90
N VAL A 29 -9.51 -5.43 3.77
CA VAL A 29 -8.69 -5.41 2.55
C VAL A 29 -8.20 -4.01 2.26
N TRP A 30 -6.99 -3.90 1.72
CA TRP A 30 -6.36 -2.61 1.42
C TRP A 30 -5.91 -2.54 -0.04
N CYS A 31 -6.30 -1.49 -0.75
CA CYS A 31 -5.88 -1.26 -2.13
C CYS A 31 -4.87 -0.10 -2.22
N PRO A 32 -3.75 -0.25 -2.95
CA PRO A 32 -2.84 0.87 -3.24
C PRO A 32 -3.41 1.80 -4.31
N GLU A 33 -3.02 3.08 -4.25
CA GLU A 33 -3.32 4.03 -5.31
C GLU A 33 -2.19 4.08 -6.35
N ILE A 34 -2.41 3.38 -7.46
CA ILE A 34 -1.40 3.18 -8.51
C ILE A 34 -2.05 3.24 -9.91
N PRO A 35 -2.61 4.38 -10.34
CA PRO A 35 -3.33 4.49 -11.61
C PRO A 35 -2.44 4.23 -12.84
N ALA A 36 -1.12 4.36 -12.70
CA ALA A 36 -0.17 3.99 -13.76
C ALA A 36 -0.10 2.47 -14.03
N PHE A 37 -0.59 1.65 -13.09
CA PHE A 37 -0.42 0.19 -13.11
C PHE A 37 -1.73 -0.58 -12.96
N GLY A 38 -2.87 0.09 -12.79
CA GLY A 38 -4.11 -0.61 -12.48
C GLY A 38 -5.35 0.28 -12.51
N HIS A 39 -6.43 -0.28 -11.97
CA HIS A 39 -7.73 0.38 -11.94
C HIS A 39 -7.74 1.56 -10.96
N ASP A 40 -8.65 2.52 -11.18
CA ASP A 40 -8.88 3.60 -10.21
C ASP A 40 -9.30 3.01 -8.85
N ILE A 41 -8.67 3.50 -7.80
CA ILE A 41 -8.85 2.99 -6.45
C ILE A 41 -10.27 3.22 -5.92
N TRP A 42 -10.87 4.39 -6.11
CA TRP A 42 -12.21 4.67 -5.54
C TRP A 42 -13.28 3.85 -6.23
N ILE A 43 -13.19 3.68 -7.56
CA ILE A 43 -14.06 2.76 -8.30
C ILE A 43 -13.91 1.34 -7.74
N THR A 44 -12.67 0.91 -7.51
CA THR A 44 -12.38 -0.43 -6.96
C THR A 44 -12.95 -0.60 -5.56
N LEU A 45 -12.72 0.35 -4.65
CA LEU A 45 -13.20 0.31 -3.27
C LEU A 45 -14.74 0.37 -3.21
N ALA A 46 -15.39 1.17 -4.06
CA ALA A 46 -16.86 1.20 -4.16
C ALA A 46 -17.42 -0.16 -4.60
N ARG A 47 -16.80 -0.79 -5.62
CA ARG A 47 -17.21 -2.13 -6.04
C ARG A 47 -17.03 -3.17 -4.93
N ILE A 48 -15.94 -3.12 -4.17
CA ILE A 48 -15.74 -3.98 -2.99
C ILE A 48 -16.84 -3.73 -1.96
N ALA A 49 -17.10 -2.45 -1.64
CA ALA A 49 -18.11 -2.04 -0.68
C ALA A 49 -19.50 -2.59 -1.00
N GLU A 50 -19.94 -2.51 -2.25
CA GLU A 50 -21.24 -3.03 -2.70
C GLU A 50 -21.32 -4.57 -2.73
N ASN A 51 -20.17 -5.24 -2.77
CA ASN A 51 -20.08 -6.69 -2.95
C ASN A 51 -19.62 -7.45 -1.70
N THR A 52 -19.44 -6.76 -0.58
CA THR A 52 -19.03 -7.32 0.70
C THR A 52 -19.87 -6.73 1.83
N SER A 53 -20.01 -7.46 2.93
CA SER A 53 -20.98 -7.11 3.98
C SER A 53 -20.36 -6.70 5.31
N ARG A 54 -19.14 -7.15 5.60
CA ARG A 54 -18.50 -6.99 6.91
C ARG A 54 -17.07 -6.49 6.83
N ILE A 55 -16.31 -6.95 5.84
CA ILE A 55 -14.87 -6.67 5.76
C ILE A 55 -14.63 -5.16 5.66
N GLY A 56 -13.64 -4.68 6.40
CA GLY A 56 -13.16 -3.31 6.31
C GLY A 56 -12.47 -3.04 4.98
N ILE A 57 -12.44 -1.78 4.57
CA ILE A 57 -12.01 -1.33 3.26
C ILE A 57 -11.01 -0.20 3.44
N GLY A 58 -9.77 -0.44 3.02
CA GLY A 58 -8.66 0.47 3.23
C GLY A 58 -8.03 0.97 1.93
N ALA A 59 -7.56 2.22 1.93
CA ALA A 59 -6.61 2.69 0.94
C ALA A 59 -5.18 2.66 1.53
N SER A 60 -4.22 1.97 0.90
CA SER A 60 -2.83 1.85 1.37
C SER A 60 -1.83 1.97 0.21
N VAL A 61 -1.44 3.16 -0.21
CA VAL A 61 -1.88 4.46 0.31
C VAL A 61 -2.30 5.39 -0.81
N LEU A 62 -3.16 6.35 -0.48
CA LEU A 62 -3.50 7.51 -1.29
C LEU A 62 -2.31 8.45 -1.42
N ILE A 63 -2.18 9.09 -2.57
CA ILE A 63 -1.13 10.05 -2.88
C ILE A 63 -1.78 11.44 -2.98
N PRO A 64 -1.55 12.35 -2.01
CA PRO A 64 -2.18 13.66 -1.93
C PRO A 64 -2.17 14.50 -3.23
N SER A 65 -1.19 14.31 -4.10
CA SER A 65 -1.09 15.04 -5.36
C SER A 65 -1.96 14.52 -6.51
N TYR A 66 -2.64 13.38 -6.35
CA TYR A 66 -3.45 12.79 -7.42
C TYR A 66 -4.87 13.35 -7.47
N ARG A 67 -5.39 13.87 -6.36
CA ARG A 67 -6.71 14.50 -6.32
C ARG A 67 -6.64 15.82 -5.59
N HIS A 68 -7.43 16.77 -6.09
CA HIS A 68 -7.73 18.00 -5.36
C HIS A 68 -8.37 17.65 -4.00
N PRO A 69 -8.06 18.36 -2.88
CA PRO A 69 -8.61 18.05 -1.56
C PRO A 69 -10.14 17.96 -1.53
N MET A 70 -10.84 18.82 -2.30
CA MET A 70 -12.30 18.76 -2.47
C MET A 70 -12.78 17.43 -3.05
N ALA A 71 -12.15 16.95 -4.12
CA ALA A 71 -12.51 15.69 -4.76
C ALA A 71 -12.18 14.51 -3.83
N GLN A 72 -11.08 14.60 -3.09
CA GLN A 72 -10.65 13.58 -2.15
C GLN A 72 -11.63 13.46 -0.96
N ALA A 73 -12.06 14.58 -0.38
CA ALA A 73 -13.06 14.59 0.69
C ALA A 73 -14.43 14.08 0.20
N SER A 74 -14.87 14.48 -1.00
CA SER A 74 -16.11 13.99 -1.60
C SER A 74 -16.10 12.48 -1.83
N ALA A 75 -14.98 11.93 -2.33
CA ALA A 75 -14.83 10.49 -2.54
C ALA A 75 -14.88 9.70 -1.23
N ILE A 76 -14.20 10.19 -0.18
CA ILE A 76 -14.23 9.57 1.15
C ILE A 76 -15.65 9.58 1.72
N ALA A 77 -16.34 10.72 1.68
CA ALA A 77 -17.71 10.85 2.18
C ALA A 77 -18.70 9.97 1.41
N THR A 78 -18.56 9.91 0.09
CA THR A 78 -19.37 9.04 -0.76
C THR A 78 -19.18 7.58 -0.41
N LEU A 79 -17.93 7.12 -0.27
CA LEU A 79 -17.68 5.73 0.06
C LEU A 79 -18.19 5.42 1.48
N GLU A 80 -18.06 6.33 2.45
CA GLU A 80 -18.57 6.15 3.82
C GLU A 80 -20.09 6.00 3.84
N GLN A 81 -20.79 6.66 2.92
CA GLN A 81 -22.22 6.44 2.72
C GLN A 81 -22.55 5.02 2.22
N ILE A 82 -21.73 4.48 1.31
CA ILE A 82 -21.91 3.13 0.73
C ILE A 82 -21.57 2.05 1.77
N ALA A 83 -20.54 2.27 2.59
CA ALA A 83 -20.04 1.31 3.57
C ALA A 83 -19.76 1.96 4.94
N PRO A 84 -20.81 2.38 5.68
CA PRO A 84 -20.64 3.09 6.95
C PRO A 84 -19.78 2.33 7.95
N GLY A 85 -18.78 3.01 8.52
CA GLY A 85 -17.88 2.50 9.54
C GLY A 85 -16.85 1.46 9.04
N ARG A 86 -16.82 1.14 7.74
CA ARG A 86 -15.89 0.14 7.19
C ARG A 86 -14.62 0.75 6.61
N ILE A 87 -14.52 2.06 6.46
CA ILE A 87 -13.47 2.69 5.66
C ILE A 87 -12.29 3.14 6.50
N ARG A 88 -11.08 2.98 5.95
CA ARG A 88 -9.86 3.62 6.45
C ARG A 88 -9.06 4.23 5.29
N ALA A 89 -8.56 5.44 5.47
CA ALA A 89 -7.81 6.15 4.43
C ALA A 89 -6.33 6.27 4.84
N GLY A 90 -5.48 5.42 4.28
CA GLY A 90 -4.03 5.54 4.40
C GLY A 90 -3.49 6.54 3.38
N PHE A 91 -2.62 7.46 3.81
CA PHE A 91 -1.96 8.44 2.96
C PHE A 91 -0.43 8.25 2.97
N GLY A 92 0.25 8.67 1.92
CA GLY A 92 1.70 8.69 1.88
C GLY A 92 2.28 9.68 0.88
N THR A 93 3.60 9.79 0.85
CA THR A 93 4.31 10.72 -0.05
C THR A 93 4.32 10.25 -1.51
N GLY A 94 3.91 9.00 -1.75
CA GLY A 94 3.64 8.46 -3.07
C GLY A 94 4.85 7.97 -3.86
N PHE A 95 5.90 7.46 -3.19
CA PHE A 95 7.14 6.92 -3.80
C PHE A 95 6.94 6.36 -5.21
N THR A 96 6.42 5.13 -5.33
CA THR A 96 6.24 4.44 -6.63
C THR A 96 5.33 5.22 -7.57
N GLY A 97 4.14 5.62 -7.10
CA GLY A 97 3.17 6.30 -7.95
C GLY A 97 3.71 7.60 -8.55
N ARG A 98 4.60 8.30 -7.84
CA ARG A 98 5.25 9.51 -8.34
C ARG A 98 6.47 9.21 -9.19
N ALA A 99 7.27 8.22 -8.81
CA ALA A 99 8.43 7.78 -9.58
C ALA A 99 8.03 7.27 -10.98
N GLY A 100 6.89 6.57 -11.08
CA GLY A 100 6.29 6.16 -12.35
C GLY A 100 5.87 7.31 -13.27
N MET A 101 5.78 8.55 -12.77
CA MET A 101 5.58 9.77 -13.57
C MET A 101 6.85 10.61 -13.71
N GLY A 102 8.00 10.09 -13.30
CA GLY A 102 9.27 10.81 -13.30
C GLY A 102 9.31 11.96 -12.27
N LYS A 103 8.54 11.86 -11.17
CA LYS A 103 8.46 12.89 -10.15
C LYS A 103 8.97 12.39 -8.79
N PRO A 104 9.60 13.27 -7.97
CA PRO A 104 9.99 12.90 -6.62
C PRO A 104 8.76 12.71 -5.72
N SER A 105 8.99 12.03 -4.60
CA SER A 105 8.02 11.93 -3.50
C SER A 105 7.62 13.33 -2.97
N LEU A 106 6.41 13.44 -2.43
CA LEU A 106 5.92 14.68 -1.84
C LEU A 106 6.65 15.03 -0.54
N THR A 107 6.74 16.33 -0.25
CA THR A 107 7.24 16.81 1.04
C THR A 107 6.22 16.55 2.15
N LEU A 108 6.69 16.36 3.39
CA LEU A 108 5.81 16.21 4.55
C LEU A 108 4.91 17.43 4.78
N ALA A 109 5.36 18.63 4.42
CA ALA A 109 4.56 19.84 4.49
C ALA A 109 3.38 19.81 3.50
N TYR A 110 3.58 19.26 2.30
CA TYR A 110 2.50 19.07 1.33
C TYR A 110 1.47 18.06 1.86
N VAL A 111 1.95 16.92 2.39
CA VAL A 111 1.08 15.89 2.98
C VAL A 111 0.27 16.48 4.14
N ARG A 112 0.91 17.19 5.09
CA ARG A 112 0.23 17.90 6.18
C ARG A 112 -0.93 18.74 5.68
N ARG A 113 -0.62 19.69 4.78
CA ARG A 113 -1.60 20.65 4.29
C ARG A 113 -2.80 19.95 3.66
N HIS A 114 -2.54 18.93 2.84
CA HIS A 114 -3.60 18.15 2.20
C HIS A 114 -4.47 17.41 3.22
N LEU A 115 -3.88 16.73 4.22
CA LEU A 115 -4.62 16.01 5.25
C LEU A 115 -5.47 16.96 6.10
N GLU A 116 -4.93 18.13 6.48
CA GLU A 116 -5.65 19.17 7.21
C GLU A 116 -6.84 19.70 6.40
N GLN A 117 -6.65 19.97 5.10
CA GLN A 117 -7.71 20.42 4.19
C GLN A 117 -8.80 19.35 4.03
N VAL A 118 -8.44 18.10 3.70
CA VAL A 118 -9.41 17.02 3.51
C VAL A 118 -10.18 16.76 4.80
N ARG A 119 -9.51 16.72 5.96
CA ARG A 119 -10.21 16.48 7.22
C ARG A 119 -11.08 17.66 7.65
N GLY A 120 -10.65 18.91 7.42
CA GLY A 120 -11.50 20.07 7.64
C GLY A 120 -12.77 20.03 6.79
N LEU A 121 -12.65 19.68 5.51
CA LEU A 121 -13.80 19.49 4.61
C LEU A 121 -14.76 18.42 5.14
N LEU A 122 -14.25 17.26 5.57
CA LEU A 122 -15.04 16.16 6.13
C LEU A 122 -15.71 16.53 7.46
N ARG A 123 -15.12 17.43 8.26
CA ARG A 123 -15.74 18.02 9.46
C ARG A 123 -16.79 19.08 9.16
N GLY A 124 -16.90 19.51 7.90
CA GLY A 124 -17.80 20.59 7.50
C GLY A 124 -17.25 21.99 7.76
N GLU A 125 -15.93 22.14 7.87
CA GLU A 125 -15.27 23.43 8.04
C GLU A 125 -15.06 24.14 6.70
N VAL A 126 -14.90 25.47 6.78
CA VAL A 126 -14.36 26.26 5.67
C VAL A 126 -12.84 26.18 5.72
N VAL A 127 -12.22 25.73 4.64
CA VAL A 127 -10.76 25.55 4.51
C VAL A 127 -10.21 26.42 3.39
N ASP A 128 -9.00 26.95 3.56
CA ASP A 128 -8.26 27.58 2.46
C ASP A 128 -7.61 26.50 1.58
N ILE A 129 -7.90 26.54 0.28
CA ILE A 129 -7.23 25.75 -0.74
C ILE A 129 -6.70 26.70 -1.80
N ASP A 130 -5.38 26.86 -1.81
CA ASP A 130 -4.64 27.69 -2.76
C ASP A 130 -5.16 29.14 -2.83
N GLY A 131 -5.54 29.71 -1.68
CA GLY A 131 -6.08 31.07 -1.54
C GLY A 131 -7.60 31.19 -1.74
N GLY A 132 -8.29 30.09 -2.03
CA GLY A 132 -9.75 30.01 -2.14
C GLY A 132 -10.39 29.36 -0.93
N LEU A 133 -11.41 30.00 -0.34
CA LEU A 133 -12.20 29.40 0.72
C LEU A 133 -13.14 28.34 0.17
N ALA A 134 -13.08 27.13 0.72
CA ALA A 134 -13.78 25.96 0.23
C ALA A 134 -14.45 25.18 1.37
N GLN A 135 -15.61 24.59 1.09
CA GLN A 135 -16.36 23.72 2.01
C GLN A 135 -17.12 22.68 1.19
N LEU A 136 -17.43 21.50 1.76
CA LEU A 136 -18.41 20.60 1.15
C LEU A 136 -19.81 21.26 1.23
N LEU A 137 -20.47 21.46 0.09
CA LEU A 137 -21.77 22.15 0.01
C LEU A 137 -22.95 21.21 -0.27
N ALA A 138 -22.77 19.91 -0.06
CA ALA A 138 -23.82 18.92 -0.28
C ALA A 138 -25.06 19.25 0.56
N SER A 139 -26.23 19.22 -0.09
CA SER A 139 -27.52 19.36 0.58
C SER A 139 -27.77 18.18 1.51
N GLU A 140 -28.68 18.35 2.47
CA GLU A 140 -29.09 17.28 3.37
C GLU A 140 -29.51 16.03 2.59
N GLY A 141 -29.00 14.87 3.01
CA GLY A 141 -29.27 13.56 2.39
C GLY A 141 -28.44 13.24 1.14
N GLN A 142 -27.66 14.18 0.59
CA GLN A 142 -26.79 13.89 -0.58
C GLN A 142 -25.46 13.23 -0.18
N LEU A 143 -24.94 13.55 1.01
CA LEU A 143 -23.76 12.95 1.63
C LEU A 143 -24.07 12.65 3.11
N PRO A 144 -23.26 11.83 3.80
CA PRO A 144 -23.41 11.61 5.23
C PRO A 144 -23.37 12.93 6.01
N GLN A 145 -24.10 12.95 7.12
CA GLN A 145 -24.04 14.09 8.03
C GLN A 145 -22.62 14.27 8.55
N ARG A 146 -22.17 15.52 8.60
CA ARG A 146 -20.84 15.88 9.06
C ARG A 146 -20.84 16.01 10.60
N PRO A 147 -19.74 15.68 11.28
CA PRO A 147 -18.45 15.26 10.74
C PRO A 147 -18.46 13.82 10.20
N VAL A 148 -17.81 13.62 9.06
CA VAL A 148 -17.53 12.29 8.50
C VAL A 148 -16.20 11.80 9.07
N ASN A 149 -16.25 10.85 10.02
CA ASN A 149 -15.09 10.43 10.82
C ASN A 149 -14.43 9.15 10.27
N VAL A 150 -13.89 9.22 9.05
CA VAL A 150 -13.07 8.12 8.50
C VAL A 150 -11.65 8.19 9.08
N PRO A 151 -11.13 7.10 9.70
CA PRO A 151 -9.76 7.08 10.21
C PRO A 151 -8.72 7.32 9.13
N PHE A 152 -7.81 8.27 9.38
CA PHE A 152 -6.68 8.57 8.52
C PHE A 152 -5.45 7.89 9.08
N LEU A 153 -4.76 7.10 8.26
CA LEU A 153 -3.46 6.55 8.60
C LEU A 153 -2.39 7.24 7.76
N LEU A 154 -1.18 7.39 8.29
CA LEU A 154 -0.05 7.89 7.53
C LEU A 154 1.00 6.80 7.36
N ALA A 155 1.39 6.52 6.11
CA ALA A 155 2.50 5.63 5.83
C ALA A 155 3.83 6.35 6.03
N SER A 156 4.68 5.84 6.93
CA SER A 156 6.00 6.43 7.15
C SER A 156 7.00 5.52 7.85
N GLN A 157 8.27 5.61 7.43
CA GLN A 157 9.41 4.94 8.06
C GLN A 157 10.31 5.89 8.85
N GLY A 158 10.46 7.14 8.40
CA GLY A 158 11.41 8.09 8.99
C GLY A 158 10.85 8.80 10.24
N PRO A 159 11.72 9.25 11.16
CA PRO A 159 11.30 9.86 12.43
C PRO A 159 10.41 11.10 12.24
N LYS A 160 10.72 11.96 11.26
CA LYS A 160 9.91 13.15 10.95
C LYS A 160 8.49 12.81 10.47
N GLY A 161 8.36 11.78 9.64
CA GLY A 161 7.06 11.37 9.14
C GLY A 161 6.24 10.59 10.18
N ARG A 162 6.89 9.83 11.06
CA ARG A 162 6.25 9.23 12.25
C ARG A 162 5.76 10.31 13.22
N GLN A 163 6.53 11.37 13.43
CA GLN A 163 6.09 12.51 14.23
C GLN A 163 4.85 13.18 13.62
N LEU A 164 4.85 13.40 12.30
CA LEU A 164 3.68 13.90 11.58
C LEU A 164 2.46 12.98 11.75
N ALA A 165 2.66 11.66 11.71
CA ALA A 165 1.59 10.69 11.92
C ALA A 165 0.97 10.83 13.31
N LYS A 166 1.78 11.04 14.37
CA LYS A 166 1.26 11.26 15.73
C LYS A 166 0.46 12.55 15.87
N GLU A 167 0.78 13.56 15.09
CA GLU A 167 0.10 14.87 15.16
C GLU A 167 -1.20 14.91 14.35
N LEU A 168 -1.26 14.16 13.24
CA LEU A 168 -2.34 14.30 12.26
C LEU A 168 -3.03 12.99 11.88
N ALA A 169 -2.58 11.82 12.26
CA ALA A 169 -3.21 10.56 11.85
C ALA A 169 -3.73 9.81 13.06
N ASP A 170 -4.73 8.97 12.80
CA ASP A 170 -5.31 8.03 13.77
C ASP A 170 -4.48 6.75 13.87
N GLY A 171 -3.43 6.62 13.04
CA GLY A 171 -2.50 5.50 13.07
C GLY A 171 -1.36 5.60 12.07
N LEU A 172 -0.44 4.65 12.18
CA LEU A 172 0.70 4.48 11.29
C LEU A 172 0.49 3.26 10.38
N ILE A 173 0.85 3.39 9.11
CA ILE A 173 1.19 2.25 8.26
C ILE A 173 2.72 2.20 8.17
N SER A 174 3.35 1.19 8.75
CA SER A 174 4.79 0.98 8.65
C SER A 174 5.11 -0.09 7.60
N LEU A 175 6.28 -0.03 7.00
CA LEU A 175 6.71 -0.98 5.98
C LEU A 175 7.75 -1.95 6.57
N GLY A 176 7.48 -3.25 6.52
CA GLY A 176 8.42 -4.32 6.88
C GLY A 176 8.75 -4.49 8.37
N ALA A 177 8.54 -3.46 9.20
CA ALA A 177 8.77 -3.52 10.65
C ALA A 177 7.85 -2.55 11.39
N PRO A 178 7.46 -2.86 12.64
CA PRO A 178 6.65 -1.97 13.46
C PRO A 178 7.40 -0.72 13.92
N ALA A 179 6.65 0.27 14.38
CA ALA A 179 7.18 1.41 15.11
C ALA A 179 6.39 1.59 16.41
N PRO A 180 7.05 1.62 17.58
CA PRO A 180 6.36 1.71 18.86
C PRO A 180 5.76 3.11 19.09
N GLY A 181 4.80 3.17 20.01
CA GLY A 181 4.20 4.43 20.48
C GLY A 181 3.09 4.97 19.58
N PHE A 182 2.33 4.08 18.94
CA PHE A 182 1.09 4.36 18.22
C PHE A 182 -0.01 3.44 18.74
N ASP A 183 -1.23 3.96 18.91
CA ASP A 183 -2.39 3.15 19.27
C ASP A 183 -2.81 2.22 18.13
N THR A 184 -2.57 2.65 16.88
CA THR A 184 -2.69 1.82 15.68
C THR A 184 -1.38 1.87 14.90
N CYS A 185 -0.70 0.72 14.78
CA CYS A 185 0.46 0.50 13.93
C CYS A 185 0.22 -0.73 13.05
N LEU A 186 -0.19 -0.49 11.80
CA LEU A 186 -0.37 -1.53 10.80
C LEU A 186 0.95 -1.77 10.06
N VAL A 187 1.50 -2.98 10.18
CA VAL A 187 2.73 -3.35 9.48
C VAL A 187 2.38 -3.94 8.13
N SER A 188 2.69 -3.20 7.07
CA SER A 188 2.63 -3.67 5.70
C SER A 188 3.80 -4.60 5.43
N ILE A 189 3.50 -5.83 5.03
CA ILE A 189 4.51 -6.85 4.72
C ILE A 189 4.13 -7.58 3.44
N ASP A 190 5.10 -7.75 2.55
CA ASP A 190 4.93 -8.44 1.28
C ASP A 190 5.84 -9.67 1.25
N GLY A 191 5.35 -10.80 0.74
CA GLY A 191 6.09 -12.06 0.62
C GLY A 191 5.21 -13.22 0.17
N THR A 192 5.65 -14.46 0.35
CA THR A 192 4.86 -15.67 0.10
C THR A 192 5.09 -16.73 1.17
N VAL A 193 4.06 -17.51 1.48
CA VAL A 193 4.20 -18.69 2.34
C VAL A 193 4.82 -19.84 1.54
N LEU A 194 5.86 -20.49 2.05
CA LEU A 194 6.46 -21.67 1.42
C LEU A 194 5.67 -22.94 1.75
N ASP A 195 5.37 -23.75 0.74
CA ASP A 195 4.85 -25.11 0.91
C ASP A 195 6.00 -26.08 1.23
N GLU A 196 5.65 -27.32 1.62
CA GLU A 196 6.63 -28.35 1.95
C GLU A 196 7.53 -28.66 0.73
N GLY A 197 8.84 -28.61 0.94
CA GLY A 197 9.84 -28.85 -0.10
C GLY A 197 10.14 -27.67 -1.00
N GLU A 198 9.47 -26.52 -0.82
CA GLU A 198 9.79 -25.30 -1.56
C GLU A 198 10.91 -24.48 -0.93
N ASP A 199 11.65 -23.81 -1.79
CA ASP A 199 12.64 -22.79 -1.46
C ASP A 199 12.47 -21.56 -2.35
N VAL A 200 13.29 -20.53 -2.15
CA VAL A 200 13.24 -19.28 -2.93
C VAL A 200 13.47 -19.48 -4.44
N HIS A 201 14.07 -20.60 -4.86
CA HIS A 201 14.36 -20.91 -6.25
C HIS A 201 13.27 -21.78 -6.91
N SER A 202 12.34 -22.30 -6.12
CA SER A 202 11.17 -23.02 -6.62
C SER A 202 10.38 -22.13 -7.59
N PRO A 203 9.96 -22.61 -8.78
CA PRO A 203 9.41 -21.75 -9.84
C PRO A 203 8.26 -20.85 -9.39
N ARG A 204 7.33 -21.40 -8.58
CA ARG A 204 6.21 -20.65 -8.01
C ARG A 204 6.69 -19.53 -7.08
N VAL A 205 7.55 -19.88 -6.12
CA VAL A 205 8.09 -18.95 -5.12
C VAL A 205 8.85 -17.82 -5.82
N LYS A 206 9.73 -18.16 -6.77
CA LYS A 206 10.45 -17.19 -7.58
C LYS A 206 9.50 -16.20 -8.26
N ALA A 207 8.44 -16.69 -8.92
CA ALA A 207 7.45 -15.83 -9.56
C ALA A 207 6.77 -14.89 -8.55
N ALA A 208 6.45 -15.38 -7.34
CA ALA A 208 5.83 -14.57 -6.30
C ALA A 208 6.79 -13.52 -5.69
N ILE A 209 8.07 -13.82 -5.47
CA ILE A 209 8.99 -12.92 -4.74
C ILE A 209 9.77 -11.97 -5.64
N GLN A 210 10.02 -12.32 -6.90
CA GLN A 210 10.91 -11.52 -7.75
C GLN A 210 10.39 -10.09 -7.99
N PRO A 211 9.08 -9.84 -8.22
CA PRO A 211 8.55 -8.48 -8.32
C PRO A 211 8.66 -7.69 -7.01
N ILE A 212 8.58 -8.37 -5.86
CA ILE A 212 8.74 -7.76 -4.54
C ILE A 212 10.20 -7.36 -4.32
N MET A 213 11.14 -8.23 -4.71
CA MET A 213 12.58 -7.96 -4.61
C MET A 213 13.01 -6.82 -5.55
N ALA A 214 12.39 -6.71 -6.73
CA ALA A 214 12.64 -5.62 -7.67
C ALA A 214 12.38 -4.23 -7.07
N LEU A 215 11.51 -4.13 -6.04
CA LEU A 215 11.24 -2.87 -5.33
C LEU A 215 12.50 -2.23 -4.75
N ALA A 216 13.47 -3.02 -4.28
CA ALA A 216 14.72 -2.49 -3.76
C ALA A 216 15.54 -1.79 -4.86
N TYR A 217 15.55 -2.35 -6.07
CA TYR A 217 16.21 -1.78 -7.24
C TYR A 217 15.48 -0.53 -7.73
N HIS A 218 14.15 -0.59 -7.83
CA HIS A 218 13.31 0.55 -8.21
C HIS A 218 13.45 1.72 -7.23
N PHE A 219 13.52 1.42 -5.93
CA PHE A 219 13.76 2.40 -4.88
C PHE A 219 15.13 3.02 -5.02
N LYS A 220 16.19 2.22 -5.08
CA LYS A 220 17.54 2.74 -5.18
C LYS A 220 17.77 3.52 -6.47
N PHE A 221 17.26 3.05 -7.61
CA PHE A 221 17.26 3.81 -8.87
C PHE A 221 16.63 5.20 -8.72
N THR A 222 15.51 5.29 -8.00
CA THR A 222 14.76 6.55 -7.86
C THR A 222 15.40 7.51 -6.86
N THR A 223 16.02 7.00 -5.79
CA THR A 223 16.48 7.84 -4.67
C THR A 223 17.98 8.00 -4.59
N ASP A 224 18.74 7.06 -5.14
CA ASP A 224 20.19 6.91 -4.99
C ASP A 224 20.81 6.13 -6.17
N PRO A 225 20.59 6.58 -7.43
CA PRO A 225 20.98 5.83 -8.63
C PRO A 225 22.50 5.63 -8.73
N ASP A 226 23.30 6.58 -8.25
CA ASP A 226 24.76 6.52 -8.32
C ASP A 226 25.35 5.32 -7.58
N ASN A 227 24.65 4.84 -6.56
CA ASN A 227 25.11 3.73 -5.73
C ASN A 227 24.42 2.40 -6.08
N ILE A 228 23.60 2.33 -7.13
CA ILE A 228 22.80 1.12 -7.44
C ILE A 228 23.64 -0.16 -7.56
N ALA A 229 24.92 -0.02 -7.93
CA ALA A 229 25.89 -1.10 -7.98
C ALA A 229 26.14 -1.81 -6.63
N ASP A 230 25.77 -1.20 -5.50
CA ASP A 230 25.82 -1.83 -4.17
C ASP A 230 24.82 -2.99 -4.04
N LEU A 231 23.77 -3.01 -4.87
CA LEU A 231 22.84 -4.13 -4.91
C LEU A 231 23.45 -5.30 -5.69
N PRO A 232 23.12 -6.55 -5.34
CA PRO A 232 23.52 -7.70 -6.13
C PRO A 232 23.13 -7.52 -7.60
N LYS A 233 24.06 -7.73 -8.54
CA LYS A 233 23.85 -7.48 -9.98
C LYS A 233 23.38 -6.06 -10.34
N GLY A 234 23.49 -5.09 -9.44
CA GLY A 234 23.02 -3.72 -9.66
C GLY A 234 23.68 -3.05 -10.87
N ALA A 235 24.97 -3.31 -11.10
CA ALA A 235 25.68 -2.80 -12.29
C ALA A 235 25.22 -3.44 -13.61
N GLU A 236 24.77 -4.71 -13.59
CA GLU A 236 24.17 -5.36 -14.77
C GLU A 236 22.77 -4.81 -15.03
N TRP A 237 21.96 -4.69 -13.98
CA TRP A 237 20.62 -4.11 -14.04
C TRP A 237 20.65 -2.66 -14.51
N MET A 238 21.65 -1.87 -14.09
CA MET A 238 21.79 -0.50 -14.56
C MET A 238 22.25 -0.41 -16.02
N ARG A 239 23.09 -1.35 -16.48
CA ARG A 239 23.48 -1.45 -17.89
C ARG A 239 22.32 -1.85 -18.81
N SER A 240 21.39 -2.70 -18.36
CA SER A 240 20.24 -3.08 -19.20
C SER A 240 19.35 -1.87 -19.54
N LEU A 241 19.32 -0.86 -18.66
CA LEU A 241 18.63 0.41 -18.87
C LEU A 241 19.32 1.36 -19.86
N GLU A 242 20.59 1.14 -20.23
CA GLU A 242 21.31 1.98 -21.21
C GLU A 242 20.64 1.97 -22.59
N SER A 243 19.97 0.86 -22.91
CA SER A 243 19.17 0.71 -24.13
C SER A 243 17.90 1.57 -24.15
N VAL A 244 17.46 2.08 -22.99
CA VAL A 244 16.26 2.89 -22.83
C VAL A 244 16.62 4.37 -22.80
N PRO A 245 15.97 5.24 -23.62
CA PRO A 245 16.23 6.67 -23.60
C PRO A 245 15.99 7.28 -22.20
N GLU A 246 16.92 8.12 -21.75
CA GLU A 246 16.95 8.65 -20.38
C GLU A 246 15.62 9.26 -19.91
N HIS A 247 15.00 10.10 -20.75
CA HIS A 247 13.76 10.81 -20.42
C HIS A 247 12.53 9.90 -20.16
N VAL A 248 12.58 8.64 -20.61
CA VAL A 248 11.51 7.63 -20.37
C VAL A 248 12.00 6.43 -19.55
N ARG A 249 13.24 6.44 -19.08
CA ARG A 249 13.82 5.31 -18.34
C ARG A 249 13.01 4.96 -17.09
N HIS A 250 12.46 5.95 -16.41
CA HIS A 250 11.57 5.75 -15.27
C HIS A 250 10.30 4.94 -15.62
N LEU A 251 9.73 5.11 -16.82
CA LEU A 251 8.60 4.30 -17.27
C LEU A 251 9.02 2.84 -17.41
N SER A 252 10.18 2.59 -18.04
CA SER A 252 10.71 1.24 -18.19
C SER A 252 10.98 0.60 -16.84
N VAL A 253 11.62 1.29 -15.90
CA VAL A 253 11.92 0.76 -14.56
C VAL A 253 10.63 0.36 -13.84
N HIS A 254 9.61 1.22 -13.85
CA HIS A 254 8.40 0.98 -13.07
C HIS A 254 7.31 0.17 -13.80
N THR A 255 7.49 -0.21 -15.07
CA THR A 255 6.58 -1.16 -15.74
C THR A 255 6.51 -2.47 -14.95
N GLY A 256 5.30 -2.95 -14.67
CA GLY A 256 5.08 -4.18 -13.90
C GLY A 256 5.40 -4.05 -12.40
N HIS A 257 5.62 -2.84 -11.87
CA HIS A 257 6.08 -2.62 -10.49
C HIS A 257 5.26 -3.38 -9.45
N ASN A 258 5.93 -4.22 -8.66
CA ASN A 258 5.37 -5.11 -7.65
C ASN A 258 4.40 -6.19 -8.19
N LEU A 259 4.15 -6.25 -9.50
CA LEU A 259 3.18 -7.16 -10.10
C LEU A 259 3.83 -8.27 -10.94
N ASP A 260 4.84 -7.90 -11.73
CA ASP A 260 5.58 -8.81 -12.57
C ASP A 260 7.00 -8.29 -12.83
N VAL A 261 7.74 -8.98 -13.71
CA VAL A 261 9.11 -8.63 -14.12
C VAL A 261 9.21 -8.45 -15.63
N SER A 262 8.12 -8.00 -16.26
CA SER A 262 8.00 -7.86 -17.72
C SER A 262 8.79 -6.69 -18.31
N ASN A 263 9.37 -5.83 -17.46
CA ASN A 263 10.09 -4.63 -17.88
C ASN A 263 11.43 -4.86 -18.60
N GLY A 264 11.88 -6.11 -18.71
CA GLY A 264 13.11 -6.47 -19.41
C GLY A 264 14.39 -6.32 -18.58
N HIS A 265 14.30 -5.80 -17.35
CA HIS A 265 15.46 -5.58 -16.47
C HIS A 265 15.39 -6.46 -15.22
N ASP A 266 14.19 -6.69 -14.71
CA ASP A 266 14.00 -7.35 -13.41
C ASP A 266 14.27 -8.86 -13.42
N HIS A 267 14.48 -9.45 -14.59
CA HIS A 267 15.05 -10.80 -14.69
C HIS A 267 16.46 -10.90 -14.06
N LEU A 268 17.15 -9.77 -13.89
CA LEU A 268 18.48 -9.66 -13.26
C LEU A 268 18.42 -9.50 -11.74
N VAL A 269 17.24 -9.21 -11.17
CA VAL A 269 17.05 -9.06 -9.72
C VAL A 269 17.49 -10.33 -9.00
N ASP A 270 18.34 -10.16 -8.00
CA ASP A 270 18.74 -11.26 -7.14
C ASP A 270 17.69 -11.52 -6.06
N ILE A 271 17.35 -12.79 -5.90
CA ILE A 271 16.31 -13.25 -4.95
C ILE A 271 16.90 -14.10 -3.82
N SER A 272 18.23 -14.22 -3.73
CA SER A 272 18.87 -15.11 -2.76
C SER A 272 18.58 -14.71 -1.30
N ALA A 273 18.46 -13.40 -1.05
CA ALA A 273 18.13 -12.83 0.26
C ALA A 273 16.62 -12.59 0.48
N ALA A 274 15.75 -13.25 -0.28
CA ALA A 274 14.32 -12.96 -0.23
C ALA A 274 13.68 -13.30 1.13
N LYS A 275 14.15 -14.33 1.84
CA LYS A 275 13.61 -14.67 3.18
C LYS A 275 13.87 -13.55 4.19
N GLU A 276 15.01 -12.88 4.08
CA GLU A 276 15.46 -11.81 4.96
C GLU A 276 14.81 -10.47 4.59
N MET A 277 14.69 -10.19 3.29
CA MET A 277 14.20 -8.91 2.77
C MET A 277 12.68 -8.83 2.64
N THR A 278 11.99 -9.97 2.60
CA THR A 278 10.53 -10.05 2.46
C THR A 278 9.91 -10.87 3.59
N PHE A 279 8.59 -10.95 3.63
CA PHE A 279 7.86 -11.82 4.55
C PHE A 279 7.64 -13.21 3.93
N THR A 280 8.73 -13.83 3.51
CA THR A 280 8.73 -15.15 2.85
C THR A 280 9.33 -16.21 3.77
N GLY A 281 8.67 -17.36 3.87
CA GLY A 281 9.17 -18.48 4.66
C GLY A 281 8.12 -19.56 4.93
N PRO A 282 8.52 -20.67 5.58
CA PRO A 282 7.59 -21.69 6.05
C PRO A 282 6.61 -21.12 7.10
N PRO A 283 5.41 -21.70 7.25
CA PRO A 283 4.37 -21.20 8.15
C PRO A 283 4.84 -20.90 9.58
N ASP A 284 5.63 -21.78 10.19
CA ASP A 284 6.06 -21.62 11.59
C ASP A 284 7.06 -20.47 11.78
N GLU A 285 7.96 -20.26 10.81
CA GLU A 285 8.87 -19.11 10.82
C GLU A 285 8.10 -17.79 10.70
N LEU A 286 7.09 -17.74 9.82
CA LEU A 286 6.25 -16.56 9.63
C LEU A 286 5.43 -16.25 10.88
N ARG A 287 4.86 -17.25 11.55
CA ARG A 287 4.17 -17.07 12.85
C ARG A 287 5.10 -16.47 13.90
N ALA A 288 6.31 -17.01 14.04
CA ALA A 288 7.29 -16.49 14.99
C ALA A 288 7.68 -15.03 14.70
N ARG A 289 7.83 -14.66 13.41
CA ARG A 289 8.07 -13.28 12.99
C ARG A 289 6.90 -12.35 13.35
N LEU A 290 5.65 -12.79 13.17
CA LEU A 290 4.47 -12.01 13.56
C LEU A 290 4.43 -11.77 15.07
N GLU A 291 4.71 -12.79 15.89
CA GLU A 291 4.78 -12.63 17.35
C GLU A 291 5.85 -11.63 17.77
N LYS A 292 7.02 -11.67 17.11
CA LYS A 292 8.06 -10.67 17.31
C LYS A 292 7.57 -9.27 16.94
N TYR A 293 6.96 -9.08 15.78
CA TYR A 293 6.43 -7.77 15.40
C TYR A 293 5.35 -7.27 16.35
N LYS A 294 4.49 -8.15 16.89
CA LYS A 294 3.51 -7.77 17.93
C LYS A 294 4.22 -7.29 19.21
N ALA A 295 5.24 -8.01 19.67
CA ALA A 295 6.03 -7.62 20.83
C ALA A 295 6.74 -6.27 20.62
N ASP A 296 7.14 -5.97 19.38
CA ASP A 296 7.80 -4.72 18.98
C ASP A 296 6.80 -3.56 18.70
N GLY A 297 5.49 -3.78 18.91
CA GLY A 297 4.46 -2.73 18.86
C GLY A 297 3.53 -2.76 17.64
N ALA A 298 3.53 -3.82 16.83
CA ALA A 298 2.51 -4.01 15.79
C ALA A 298 1.12 -4.24 16.41
N THR A 299 0.12 -3.51 15.94
CA THR A 299 -1.29 -3.73 16.34
C THR A 299 -2.08 -4.45 15.26
N GLY A 300 -1.57 -4.50 14.04
CA GLY A 300 -2.13 -5.26 12.94
C GLY A 300 -1.17 -5.40 11.77
N PHE A 301 -1.56 -6.22 10.80
CA PHE A 301 -0.76 -6.53 9.62
C PHE A 301 -1.55 -6.33 8.35
N ILE A 302 -0.93 -5.73 7.34
CA ILE A 302 -1.42 -5.72 5.96
C ILE A 302 -0.53 -6.70 5.20
N LEU A 303 -0.99 -7.94 5.05
CA LEU A 303 -0.29 -9.01 4.34
C LEU A 303 -0.43 -8.78 2.84
N GLY A 304 0.66 -8.94 2.09
CA GLY A 304 0.68 -8.70 0.65
C GLY A 304 1.53 -9.71 -0.11
N THR A 305 1.34 -9.70 -1.42
CA THR A 305 2.04 -10.53 -2.42
C THR A 305 2.29 -9.68 -3.66
N SER A 306 3.11 -10.17 -4.59
CA SER A 306 3.31 -9.56 -5.90
C SER A 306 2.11 -9.67 -6.85
N GLY A 307 0.97 -10.18 -6.40
CA GLY A 307 -0.19 -10.37 -7.27
C GLY A 307 -0.16 -11.65 -8.12
N VAL A 308 0.92 -12.43 -8.06
CA VAL A 308 0.94 -13.81 -8.59
C VAL A 308 0.10 -14.71 -7.68
N ASP A 309 -0.96 -15.29 -8.23
CA ASP A 309 -1.90 -16.21 -7.55
C ASP A 309 -2.39 -15.69 -6.18
N ILE A 310 -3.11 -14.56 -6.22
CA ILE A 310 -3.64 -13.88 -5.02
C ILE A 310 -4.56 -14.81 -4.20
N GLU A 311 -5.36 -15.65 -4.84
CA GLU A 311 -6.24 -16.60 -4.15
C GLU A 311 -5.43 -17.60 -3.30
N ARG A 312 -4.37 -18.19 -3.87
CA ARG A 312 -3.48 -19.08 -3.11
C ARG A 312 -2.88 -18.37 -1.92
N GLU A 313 -2.36 -17.15 -2.11
CA GLU A 313 -1.72 -16.39 -1.02
C GLU A 313 -2.73 -16.01 0.08
N LEU A 314 -3.93 -15.57 -0.27
CA LEU A 314 -5.02 -15.32 0.68
C LEU A 314 -5.26 -16.53 1.60
N ARG A 315 -5.37 -17.73 1.01
CA ARG A 315 -5.61 -18.98 1.73
C ARG A 315 -4.39 -19.41 2.56
N ALA A 316 -3.18 -19.25 2.02
CA ALA A 316 -1.96 -19.63 2.71
C ALA A 316 -1.72 -18.74 3.94
N TYR A 317 -1.86 -17.42 3.80
CA TYR A 317 -1.73 -16.49 4.91
C TYR A 317 -2.84 -16.64 5.95
N ALA A 318 -4.08 -16.95 5.56
CA ALA A 318 -5.15 -17.24 6.51
C ALA A 318 -4.79 -18.41 7.44
N LYS A 319 -4.23 -19.49 6.88
CA LYS A 319 -3.72 -20.63 7.68
C LYS A 319 -2.54 -20.26 8.58
N VAL A 320 -1.66 -19.35 8.14
CA VAL A 320 -0.54 -18.88 8.96
C VAL A 320 -1.06 -18.12 10.19
N VAL A 321 -2.03 -17.22 9.99
CA VAL A 321 -2.53 -16.33 11.05
C VAL A 321 -3.74 -16.86 11.82
N GLY A 322 -4.25 -18.02 11.43
CA GLY A 322 -5.30 -18.76 12.15
C GLY A 322 -6.70 -18.20 11.93
N LEU A 323 -7.01 -17.78 10.70
CA LEU A 323 -8.36 -17.38 10.28
C LEU A 323 -9.14 -18.54 9.66
#